data_AF-A0A0F2TE36-F1
#
_entry.id   AF-A0A0F2TE36-F1
#
_cell.length_a   1.000
_cell.length_b   1.000
_cell.length_c   1.000
_cell.angle_alpha   90.00
_cell.angle_beta   90.00
_cell.angle_gamma   90.00
#
_symmetry.space_group_name_H-M   'P 1'
#
loop_
_entity.id
_entity.type
_entity.pdbx_description
1 polymer ?
#
loop_
_entity_poly.entity_id
_entity_poly.type
_entity_poly.pdbx_seq_one_letter_code
_entity_poly.pdbx_strand_id
1 'polypeptide(L)'
;VQPQAPAAPAAPVQPAPRPQAQAPAPVPHTPPPPPVAAPPAVAPEDDIPEEDDPDLTEEAFSGQELIIRELGATVLEEIHHRGN
;
A
#
# COMPACT_ATOMS: atom_id res chain seq x y z
N VAL A 1 19.49 50.42 41.20
CA VAL A 1 20.29 49.81 40.12
C VAL A 1 21.65 49.40 40.68
N GLN A 2 21.94 48.11 40.80
CA GLN A 2 23.31 47.62 41.04
C GLN A 2 23.73 46.76 39.84
N PRO A 3 24.96 46.92 39.33
CA PRO A 3 25.37 46.37 38.03
C PRO A 3 25.79 44.90 38.13
N GLN A 4 25.53 44.14 37.06
CA GLN A 4 26.02 42.77 36.88
C GLN A 4 27.55 42.76 36.75
N ALA A 5 28.22 41.85 37.46
CA ALA A 5 29.62 41.50 37.22
C ALA A 5 29.71 40.46 36.09
N PRO A 6 30.68 40.56 35.16
CA PRO A 6 30.81 39.66 34.04
C PRO A 6 31.38 38.29 34.46
N ALA A 7 30.82 37.21 33.93
CA ALA A 7 31.29 35.85 34.14
C ALA A 7 32.57 35.57 33.32
N ALA A 8 33.56 34.94 33.96
CA ALA A 8 34.82 34.53 33.32
C ALA A 8 34.61 33.35 32.36
N PRO A 9 35.35 33.27 31.24
CA PRO A 9 35.23 32.16 30.29
C PRO A 9 35.84 30.86 30.84
N ALA A 10 35.12 29.76 30.67
CA ALA A 10 35.53 28.42 31.09
C ALA A 10 36.67 27.87 30.22
N ALA A 11 37.61 27.16 30.86
CA ALA A 11 38.72 26.48 30.17
C ALA A 11 38.23 25.27 29.37
N PRO A 12 38.86 24.95 28.22
CA PRO A 12 38.44 23.82 27.38
C PRO A 12 38.81 22.48 28.03
N VAL A 13 37.82 21.60 28.12
CA VAL A 13 37.98 20.21 28.56
C VAL A 13 38.64 19.39 27.45
N GLN A 14 39.68 18.62 27.79
CA GLN A 14 40.30 17.69 26.84
C GLN A 14 39.41 16.44 26.67
N PRO A 15 39.17 15.97 25.43
CA PRO A 15 38.36 14.80 25.18
C PRO A 15 39.07 13.51 25.60
N ALA A 16 38.34 12.63 26.29
CA ALA A 16 38.81 11.30 26.66
C ALA A 16 38.97 10.40 25.42
N PRO A 17 39.90 9.42 25.42
CA PRO A 17 40.06 8.47 24.33
C PRO A 17 38.79 7.62 24.20
N ARG A 18 38.25 7.55 22.98
CA ARG A 18 37.04 6.78 22.67
C ARG A 18 37.38 5.29 22.54
N PRO A 19 36.50 4.39 23.00
CA PRO A 19 36.64 2.95 22.72
C PRO A 19 36.65 2.72 21.21
N GLN A 20 37.60 1.94 20.72
CA GLN A 20 37.61 1.48 19.33
C GLN A 20 36.51 0.42 19.19
N ALA A 21 35.51 0.70 18.35
CA ALA A 21 34.47 -0.26 18.02
C ALA A 21 35.10 -1.41 17.20
N GLN A 22 34.92 -2.64 17.66
CA GLN A 22 35.30 -3.82 16.88
C GLN A 22 34.41 -3.90 15.63
N ALA A 23 35.02 -4.11 14.48
CA ALA A 23 34.30 -4.28 13.24
C ALA A 23 33.43 -5.56 13.32
N PRO A 24 32.16 -5.51 12.86
CA PRO A 24 31.32 -6.70 12.81
C PRO A 24 31.95 -7.75 11.89
N ALA A 25 31.92 -9.01 12.32
CA ALA A 25 32.38 -10.13 11.52
C ALA A 25 31.56 -10.25 10.22
N PRO A 26 32.16 -10.67 9.10
CA PRO A 26 31.44 -10.87 7.85
C PRO A 26 30.37 -11.94 8.05
N VAL A 27 29.11 -11.57 7.81
CA VAL A 27 27.99 -12.52 7.80
C VAL A 27 28.02 -13.31 6.48
N PRO A 28 27.80 -14.63 6.50
CA PRO A 28 27.67 -15.40 5.28
C PRO A 28 26.47 -14.89 4.47
N HIS A 29 26.71 -14.45 3.25
CA HIS A 29 25.64 -14.11 2.32
C HIS A 29 25.05 -15.40 1.76
N THR A 30 23.85 -15.77 2.23
CA THR A 30 23.07 -16.82 1.57
C THR A 30 22.55 -16.27 0.24
N PRO A 31 22.70 -17.01 -0.88
CA PRO A 31 22.12 -16.60 -2.15
C PRO A 31 20.60 -16.46 -2.01
N PRO A 32 19.97 -15.53 -2.76
CA PRO A 32 18.53 -15.42 -2.77
C PRO A 32 17.92 -16.76 -3.24
N PRO A 33 16.72 -17.11 -2.72
CA PRO A 33 16.02 -18.29 -3.21
C PRO A 33 15.75 -18.14 -4.72
N PRO A 34 15.67 -19.27 -5.46
CA PRO A 34 15.34 -19.24 -6.86
C PRO A 34 13.94 -18.62 -7.07
N PRO A 35 13.69 -17.94 -8.21
CA PRO A 35 12.37 -17.41 -8.52
C PRO A 35 11.36 -18.54 -8.61
N VAL A 36 10.23 -18.37 -7.92
CA VAL A 36 9.08 -19.27 -8.04
C VAL A 36 8.34 -18.93 -9.32
N ALA A 37 7.88 -19.95 -10.05
CA ALA A 37 7.07 -19.73 -11.24
C ALA A 37 5.81 -18.91 -10.88
N ALA A 38 5.57 -17.83 -11.62
CA ALA A 38 4.32 -17.09 -11.52
C ALA A 38 3.16 -17.97 -11.98
N PRO A 39 1.96 -17.80 -11.41
CA PRO A 39 0.76 -18.45 -11.94
C PRO A 39 0.58 -18.10 -13.42
N PRO A 40 -0.02 -19.00 -14.22
CA PRO A 40 -0.35 -18.69 -15.60
C PRO A 40 -1.22 -17.43 -15.64
N ALA A 41 -0.93 -16.54 -16.58
CA ALA A 41 -1.79 -15.40 -16.84
C ALA A 41 -3.11 -15.91 -17.43
N VAL A 42 -4.23 -15.46 -16.87
CA VAL A 42 -5.56 -15.71 -17.41
C VAL A 42 -5.73 -14.82 -18.65
N ALA A 43 -6.22 -15.39 -19.76
CA ALA A 43 -6.50 -14.62 -20.97
C ALA A 43 -7.81 -13.83 -20.78
N PRO A 44 -8.01 -12.69 -21.45
CA PRO A 44 -9.24 -11.89 -21.29
C PRO A 44 -10.53 -12.63 -21.66
N GLU A 45 -10.44 -13.63 -22.54
CA GLU A 45 -11.56 -14.51 -22.89
C GLU A 45 -11.89 -15.56 -21.81
N ASP A 46 -10.92 -15.89 -20.96
CA ASP A 46 -11.07 -16.79 -19.81
C ASP A 46 -11.37 -16.00 -18.51
N ASP A 47 -11.29 -14.67 -18.57
CA ASP A 47 -11.57 -13.74 -17.48
C ASP A 47 -13.08 -13.44 -17.46
N ILE A 48 -13.81 -14.26 -16.70
CA ILE A 48 -15.25 -14.11 -16.47
C ILE A 48 -15.46 -13.54 -15.06
N PRO A 49 -16.26 -12.47 -14.92
CA PRO A 49 -16.39 -11.74 -13.66
C PRO A 49 -16.87 -12.61 -12.49
N GLU A 50 -17.62 -13.68 -12.76
CA GLU A 50 -18.09 -14.64 -11.76
C GLU A 50 -16.95 -15.42 -11.06
N GLU A 51 -15.77 -15.57 -11.69
CA GLU A 51 -14.63 -16.28 -11.09
C GLU A 51 -13.84 -15.42 -10.10
N ASP A 52 -13.88 -14.09 -10.25
CA ASP A 52 -13.11 -13.14 -9.45
C ASP A 52 -13.87 -12.55 -8.26
N ASP A 53 -15.20 -12.49 -8.33
CA ASP A 53 -16.02 -12.00 -7.23
C ASP A 53 -16.93 -13.10 -6.67
N PRO A 54 -16.60 -13.71 -5.52
CA PRO A 54 -17.41 -14.77 -4.92
C PRO A 54 -18.80 -14.28 -4.48
N ASP A 55 -19.07 -12.97 -4.51
CA ASP A 55 -20.38 -12.40 -4.25
C ASP A 55 -21.27 -12.23 -5.51
N LEU A 56 -20.68 -12.37 -6.72
CA LEU A 56 -21.37 -12.41 -8.01
C LEU A 56 -22.05 -13.76 -8.19
N THR A 57 -23.10 -13.97 -7.39
CA THR A 57 -24.05 -15.06 -7.53
C THR A 57 -25.14 -14.71 -8.54
N GLU A 58 -25.93 -15.68 -9.01
CA GLU A 58 -27.10 -15.39 -9.88
C GLU A 58 -28.18 -14.53 -9.18
N GLU A 59 -28.05 -14.30 -7.87
CA GLU A 59 -28.87 -13.38 -7.08
C GLU A 59 -28.24 -11.99 -6.89
N ALA A 60 -27.04 -11.77 -7.45
CA ALA A 60 -26.41 -10.46 -7.44
C ALA A 60 -27.30 -9.48 -8.22
N PHE A 61 -27.66 -8.38 -7.54
CA PHE A 61 -28.46 -7.34 -8.14
C PHE A 61 -27.84 -6.89 -9.46
N SER A 62 -28.66 -6.73 -10.49
CA SER A 62 -28.23 -6.06 -11.71
C SER A 62 -27.71 -4.67 -11.34
N GLY A 63 -26.66 -4.19 -12.02
CA GLY A 63 -26.13 -2.84 -11.77
C GLY A 63 -27.23 -1.77 -11.83
N GLN A 64 -28.28 -1.98 -12.62
CA GLN A 64 -29.44 -1.10 -12.68
C GLN A 64 -30.27 -1.12 -11.37
N GLU A 65 -30.45 -2.28 -10.75
CA GLU A 65 -31.20 -2.44 -9.49
C GLU A 65 -30.45 -1.80 -8.31
N LEU A 66 -29.11 -1.92 -8.28
CA LEU A 66 -28.28 -1.24 -7.30
C LEU A 66 -28.41 0.28 -7.39
N ILE A 67 -28.46 0.83 -8.60
CA ILE A 67 -28.61 2.27 -8.83
C ILE A 67 -29.97 2.77 -8.32
N ILE A 68 -31.05 2.02 -8.55
CA ILE A 68 -32.41 2.36 -8.06
C ILE A 68 -32.44 2.38 -6.53
N ARG A 69 -31.91 1.33 -5.91
CA ARG A 69 -31.97 1.14 -4.46
C ARG A 69 -31.06 2.10 -3.69
N GLU A 70 -29.79 2.21 -4.06
CA GLU A 70 -28.78 2.90 -3.23
C GLU A 70 -28.74 4.40 -3.47
N LEU A 71 -29.10 4.85 -4.68
CA LEU A 71 -29.14 6.28 -5.02
C LEU A 71 -30.57 6.84 -5.04
N GLY A 72 -31.59 6.00 -4.78
CA GLY A 72 -33.00 6.40 -4.88
C GLY A 72 -33.41 6.80 -6.29
N ALA A 73 -32.73 6.25 -7.31
CA ALA A 73 -33.00 6.55 -8.71
C ALA A 73 -34.33 5.90 -9.17
N THR A 74 -34.88 6.40 -10.27
CA THR A 74 -36.09 5.84 -10.91
C THR A 74 -35.86 5.66 -12.40
N VAL A 75 -36.44 4.60 -12.98
CA VAL A 75 -36.41 4.38 -14.43
C VAL A 75 -37.49 5.25 -15.07
N LEU A 76 -37.07 6.15 -15.95
CA LEU A 76 -37.99 7.02 -16.70
C LEU A 76 -38.40 6.38 -18.02
N GLU A 77 -37.44 5.84 -18.77
CA GLU A 77 -37.63 5.19 -20.06
C GLU A 77 -36.59 4.08 -20.21
N GLU A 78 -37.03 2.93 -20.70
CA GLU A 78 -36.16 1.81 -21.05
C GLU A 78 -36.00 1.76 -22.57
N ILE A 79 -34.80 2.08 -23.06
CA ILE A 79 -34.50 2.08 -24.49
C ILE A 79 -33.91 0.74 -24.88
N HIS A 80 -34.72 -0.08 -25.54
CA HIS A 80 -34.23 -1.32 -26.14
C HIS A 80 -33.47 -1.02 -27.43
N HIS A 81 -32.20 -1.40 -27.50
CA HIS A 81 -31.43 -1.32 -28.73
C HIS A 81 -31.91 -2.40 -29.71
N ARG A 82 -32.94 -2.10 -30.50
CA ARG A 82 -33.36 -2.97 -31.60
C ARG A 82 -32.36 -2.79 -32.75
N GLY A 83 -31.44 -3.73 -32.88
CA GLY A 83 -30.55 -3.83 -34.04
C GLY A 83 -31.38 -3.89 -35.32
N ASN A 84 -31.04 -3.04 -36.30
CA ASN A 84 -31.71 -2.94 -37.59
C ASN A 84 -30.93 -3.71 -38.66
#